data_AF-A0A933AMR3-F1
#
_entry.id   AF-A0A933AMR3-F1
#
_cell.length_a   1.000
_cell.length_b   1.000
_cell.length_c   1.000
_cell.angle_alpha   90.00
_cell.angle_beta   90.00
_cell.angle_gamma   90.00
#
_symmetry.space_group_name_H-M   'P 1'
#
loop_
_entity.id
_entity.type
_entity.pdbx_description
1 polymer ?
#
loop_
_entity_poly.entity_id
_entity_poly.type
_entity_poly.pdbx_seq_one_letter_code
_entity_poly.pdbx_strand_id
1 'polypeptide(L)'
;MSELSQFEQIAIYTVLGVAILGLGYAVFLRNQIMREDKGTAKMQEVWGWIKEGANAYLGKQLRAILPLIGVLTVALFFSVYIVPPTQEALAHFQGATPDQVKLYIGLWRAFAFIMGAGFSLTVGQIGMRMAVEGNVRVAAEARNSFSGALRIAYRAGTITGMLTDGLGLFGGTIIFIFLAKAAPDALLGFGFGGTLLALFMRVGGGIYTKAADVGADLVGKVEQNLEEDDPRNAAVIADLVGDNVGDCAGMAADIF
;
A
#
# COMPACT_ATOMS: atom_id res chain seq x y z
N MET A 1 -9.79 -26.61 7.85
CA MET A 1 -11.07 -26.10 8.41
C MET A 1 -11.76 -27.07 9.37
N SER A 2 -11.76 -28.39 9.11
CA SER A 2 -12.35 -29.39 10.01
C SER A 2 -11.75 -29.42 11.43
N GLU A 3 -10.53 -28.91 11.61
CA GLU A 3 -9.82 -28.83 12.89
C GLU A 3 -10.20 -27.60 13.75
N LEU A 4 -11.03 -26.70 13.22
CA LEU A 4 -11.50 -25.50 13.89
C LEU A 4 -12.92 -25.69 14.41
N SER A 5 -13.22 -25.07 15.55
CA SER A 5 -14.57 -24.97 16.10
C SER A 5 -15.52 -24.27 15.14
N GLN A 6 -16.82 -24.52 15.30
CA GLN A 6 -17.85 -23.87 14.49
C GLN A 6 -17.79 -22.33 14.62
N PHE A 7 -17.50 -21.83 15.81
CA PHE A 7 -17.32 -20.39 16.04
C PHE A 7 -16.15 -19.82 15.23
N GLU A 8 -14.98 -20.45 15.27
CA GLU A 8 -13.80 -20.00 14.52
C GLU A 8 -14.04 -20.00 13.01
N GLN A 9 -14.72 -21.03 12.48
CA GLN A 9 -15.09 -21.07 11.07
C GLN A 9 -16.03 -19.90 10.69
N ILE A 10 -17.08 -19.66 11.49
CA ILE A 10 -18.00 -18.54 11.26
C ILE A 10 -17.27 -17.20 11.32
N ALA A 11 -16.37 -17.03 12.29
CA ALA A 11 -15.58 -15.82 12.46
C ALA A 11 -14.69 -15.56 11.23
N ILE A 12 -13.98 -16.58 10.73
CA ILE A 12 -13.15 -16.48 9.51
C ILE A 12 -13.98 -16.00 8.31
N TYR A 13 -15.14 -16.62 8.05
CA TYR A 13 -15.99 -16.20 6.93
C TYR A 13 -16.61 -14.81 7.13
N THR A 14 -16.88 -14.43 8.38
CA THR A 14 -17.37 -13.08 8.70
C THR A 14 -16.29 -12.04 8.45
N VAL A 15 -15.05 -12.28 8.87
CA VAL A 15 -13.90 -11.40 8.58
C VAL A 15 -13.69 -11.29 7.07
N LEU A 16 -13.77 -12.40 6.33
CA LEU A 16 -13.69 -12.37 4.86
C LEU A 16 -14.79 -11.48 4.25
N GLY A 17 -16.03 -11.60 4.75
CA GLY A 17 -17.15 -10.76 4.32
C GLY A 17 -16.91 -9.27 4.60
N VAL A 18 -16.42 -8.93 5.79
CA VAL A 18 -16.08 -7.55 6.17
C VAL A 18 -14.96 -7.00 5.29
N ALA A 19 -13.92 -7.79 5.01
CA ALA A 19 -12.83 -7.39 4.13
C ALA A 19 -13.33 -7.06 2.71
N ILE A 20 -14.18 -7.92 2.14
CA ILE A 20 -14.79 -7.69 0.82
C ILE A 20 -15.67 -6.43 0.81
N LEU A 21 -16.47 -6.22 1.86
CA LEU A 21 -17.30 -5.01 2.00
C LEU A 21 -16.45 -3.75 2.10
N GLY A 22 -15.34 -3.78 2.87
CA GLY A 22 -14.39 -2.67 2.97
C GLY A 22 -13.77 -2.31 1.61
N LEU A 23 -13.31 -3.31 0.86
CA LEU A 23 -12.79 -3.12 -0.50
C LEU A 23 -13.87 -2.59 -1.46
N GLY A 24 -15.11 -3.10 -1.35
CA GLY A 24 -16.25 -2.58 -2.10
C GLY A 24 -16.56 -1.13 -1.77
N TYR A 25 -16.46 -0.74 -0.50
CA TYR A 25 -16.63 0.64 -0.06
C TYR A 25 -15.54 1.57 -0.58
N ALA A 26 -14.28 1.11 -0.64
CA ALA A 26 -13.18 1.84 -1.28
C ALA A 26 -13.48 2.14 -2.75
N VAL A 27 -14.00 1.16 -3.50
CA VAL A 27 -14.41 1.34 -4.91
C VAL A 27 -15.58 2.31 -5.02
N PHE A 28 -16.57 2.23 -4.12
CA PHE A 28 -17.68 3.16 -4.08
C PHE A 28 -17.20 4.61 -3.86
N LEU A 29 -16.33 4.84 -2.88
CA LEU A 29 -15.75 6.15 -2.61
C LEU A 29 -14.92 6.67 -3.78
N ARG A 30 -14.10 5.82 -4.40
CA ARG A 30 -13.38 6.17 -5.63
C ARG A 30 -14.33 6.71 -6.68
N ASN A 31 -15.44 6.02 -6.94
CA ASN A 31 -16.40 6.43 -7.95
C ASN A 31 -17.08 7.77 -7.60
N GLN A 32 -17.27 8.07 -6.31
CA GLN A 32 -17.76 9.39 -5.88
C GLN A 32 -16.74 10.48 -6.17
N ILE A 33 -15.48 10.29 -5.73
CA ILE A 33 -14.42 11.29 -5.92
C ILE A 33 -14.17 11.54 -7.40
N MET A 34 -14.14 10.50 -8.22
CA MET A 34 -13.86 10.64 -9.65
C MET A 34 -14.91 11.48 -10.38
N ARG A 35 -16.11 11.63 -9.83
CA ARG A 35 -17.19 12.48 -10.36
C ARG A 35 -17.08 13.94 -9.96
N GLU A 36 -16.30 14.28 -8.94
CA GLU A 36 -16.09 15.67 -8.53
C GLU A 36 -15.27 16.43 -9.59
N ASP A 37 -15.52 17.74 -9.69
CA ASP A 37 -14.92 18.62 -10.68
C ASP A 37 -13.40 18.82 -10.47
N LYS A 38 -12.65 18.86 -11.56
CA LYS A 38 -11.18 19.08 -11.54
C LYS A 38 -10.78 20.56 -11.61
N GLY A 39 -11.74 21.47 -11.59
CA GLY A 39 -11.47 22.90 -11.68
C GLY A 39 -11.04 23.35 -13.06
N THR A 40 -10.31 24.47 -13.11
CA THR A 40 -9.97 25.16 -14.35
C THR A 40 -8.92 24.40 -15.16
N ALA A 41 -8.81 24.74 -16.46
CA ALA A 41 -7.78 24.18 -17.33
C ALA A 41 -6.35 24.33 -16.75
N LYS A 42 -6.05 25.46 -16.09
CA LYS A 42 -4.74 25.68 -15.48
C LYS A 42 -4.47 24.72 -14.31
N MET A 43 -5.49 24.44 -13.49
CA MET A 43 -5.36 23.46 -12.40
C MET A 43 -5.11 22.06 -12.95
N GLN A 44 -5.81 21.69 -14.03
CA GLN A 44 -5.65 20.40 -14.68
C GLN A 44 -4.27 20.26 -15.35
N GLU A 45 -3.71 21.35 -15.87
CA GLU A 45 -2.35 21.37 -16.43
C GLU A 45 -1.30 21.06 -15.35
N VAL A 46 -1.31 21.80 -14.23
CA VAL A 46 -0.37 21.60 -13.12
C VAL A 46 -0.53 20.21 -12.51
N TRP A 47 -1.78 19.79 -12.29
CA TRP A 47 -2.11 18.44 -11.86
C TRP A 47 -1.54 17.36 -12.79
N GLY A 48 -1.57 17.62 -14.11
CA GLY A 48 -0.99 16.73 -15.12
C GLY A 48 0.50 16.49 -14.90
N TRP A 49 1.27 17.54 -14.63
CA TRP A 49 2.71 17.45 -14.35
C TRP A 49 3.01 16.68 -13.07
N ILE A 50 2.26 16.96 -11.99
CA ILE A 50 2.40 16.23 -10.71
C ILE A 50 2.08 14.75 -10.92
N LYS A 51 0.98 14.45 -11.62
CA LYS A 51 0.56 13.08 -11.93
C LYS A 51 1.59 12.34 -12.76
N GLU A 52 2.17 12.99 -13.76
CA GLU A 52 3.21 12.39 -14.60
C GLU A 52 4.47 12.07 -13.77
N GLY A 53 4.95 13.05 -12.99
CA GLY A 53 6.11 12.88 -12.10
C GLY A 53 5.92 11.76 -11.07
N ALA A 54 4.76 11.72 -10.42
CA ALA A 54 4.46 10.69 -9.42
C ALA A 54 4.38 9.27 -10.04
N ASN A 55 3.77 9.14 -11.23
CA ASN A 55 3.74 7.86 -11.93
C ASN A 55 5.13 7.43 -12.44
N ALA A 56 5.96 8.36 -12.91
CA ALA A 56 7.32 8.09 -13.33
C ALA A 56 8.17 7.59 -12.16
N TYR A 57 8.08 8.25 -11.00
CA TYR A 57 8.76 7.85 -9.77
C TYR A 57 8.34 6.44 -9.32
N LEU A 58 7.03 6.20 -9.17
CA LEU A 58 6.52 4.89 -8.74
C LEU A 58 6.89 3.76 -9.72
N GLY A 59 6.87 4.05 -11.03
CA GLY A 59 7.30 3.09 -12.05
C GLY A 59 8.79 2.74 -11.91
N LYS A 60 9.65 3.73 -11.61
CA LYS A 60 11.07 3.49 -11.35
C LYS A 60 11.29 2.71 -10.06
N GLN A 61 10.58 3.08 -8.99
CA GLN A 61 10.66 2.43 -7.69
C GLN A 61 10.26 0.94 -7.79
N LEU A 62 9.13 0.65 -8.44
CA LEU A 62 8.69 -0.74 -8.65
C LEU A 62 9.74 -1.57 -9.40
N ARG A 63 10.31 -1.03 -10.48
CA ARG A 63 11.37 -1.72 -11.25
C ARG A 63 12.63 -1.98 -10.42
N ALA A 64 12.95 -1.10 -9.48
CA ALA A 64 14.10 -1.27 -8.59
C ALA A 64 13.84 -2.35 -7.51
N ILE A 65 12.62 -2.44 -7.00
CA ILE A 65 12.26 -3.37 -5.91
C ILE A 65 11.99 -4.79 -6.44
N LEU A 66 11.50 -4.95 -7.68
CA LEU A 66 11.13 -6.25 -8.25
C LEU A 66 12.22 -7.35 -8.15
N PRO A 67 13.50 -7.10 -8.50
CA PRO A 67 14.55 -8.11 -8.35
C PRO A 67 14.74 -8.55 -6.89
N LEU A 68 14.62 -7.61 -5.95
CA LEU A 68 14.75 -7.88 -4.53
C LEU A 68 13.61 -8.77 -4.02
N ILE A 69 12.37 -8.53 -4.47
CA ILE A 69 11.23 -9.43 -4.18
C ILE A 69 11.54 -10.85 -4.64
N GLY A 70 12.11 -11.01 -5.84
CA GLY A 70 12.51 -12.33 -6.36
C GLY A 70 13.53 -13.03 -5.46
N VAL A 71 14.61 -12.34 -5.11
CA VAL A 71 15.66 -12.89 -4.22
C VAL A 71 15.10 -13.27 -2.85
N LEU A 72 14.24 -12.43 -2.27
CA LEU A 72 13.70 -12.66 -0.94
C LEU A 72 12.60 -13.71 -0.92
N THR A 73 11.85 -13.87 -2.00
CA THR A 73 10.93 -15.00 -2.16
C THR A 73 11.70 -16.31 -2.07
N VAL A 74 12.83 -16.42 -2.77
CA VAL A 74 13.69 -17.61 -2.71
C VAL A 74 14.28 -17.78 -1.30
N ALA A 75 14.73 -16.69 -0.66
CA ALA A 75 15.23 -16.74 0.71
C ALA A 75 14.16 -17.21 1.71
N LEU A 76 12.92 -16.71 1.60
CA LEU A 76 11.81 -17.10 2.47
C LEU A 76 11.35 -18.54 2.22
N PHE A 77 11.41 -19.02 0.98
CA PHE A 77 11.20 -20.44 0.69
C PHE A 77 12.21 -21.31 1.46
N PHE A 78 13.51 -20.97 1.40
CA PHE A 78 14.55 -21.72 2.09
C PHE A 78 14.61 -21.47 3.61
N SER A 79 13.90 -20.45 4.13
CA SER A 79 13.84 -20.17 5.57
C SER A 79 13.34 -21.36 6.39
N VAL A 80 12.53 -22.24 5.79
CA VAL A 80 11.98 -23.44 6.44
C VAL A 80 13.06 -24.46 6.87
N TYR A 81 14.25 -24.40 6.27
CA TYR A 81 15.38 -25.26 6.65
C TYR A 81 16.14 -24.72 7.87
N ILE A 82 15.99 -23.43 8.17
CA ILE A 82 16.57 -22.78 9.35
C ILE A 82 15.55 -22.79 10.49
N VAL A 83 14.31 -22.40 10.19
CA VAL A 83 13.18 -22.37 11.12
C VAL A 83 12.17 -23.44 10.68
N PRO A 84 12.22 -24.65 11.27
CA PRO A 84 11.37 -25.75 10.86
C PRO A 84 9.88 -25.45 11.10
N PRO A 85 8.97 -26.13 10.37
CA PRO A 85 7.52 -25.98 10.57
C PRO A 85 7.09 -26.28 12.00
N THR A 86 6.05 -25.60 12.46
CA THR A 86 5.45 -25.84 13.78
C THR A 86 4.81 -27.23 13.90
N GLN A 87 4.51 -27.66 15.13
CA GLN A 87 3.86 -28.96 15.36
C GLN A 87 2.45 -28.98 14.75
N GLU A 88 1.78 -27.84 14.76
CA GLU A 88 0.49 -27.60 14.15
C GLU A 88 0.55 -27.78 12.63
N ALA A 89 1.62 -27.32 11.97
CA ALA A 89 1.84 -27.57 10.55
C ALA A 89 2.07 -29.05 10.23
N LEU A 90 2.81 -29.77 11.08
CA LEU A 90 2.98 -31.22 10.93
C LEU A 90 1.66 -31.96 11.12
N ALA A 91 0.85 -31.53 12.09
CA ALA A 91 -0.47 -32.10 12.36
C ALA A 91 -1.50 -31.77 11.28
N HIS A 92 -1.34 -30.66 10.56
CA HIS A 92 -2.24 -30.25 9.49
C HIS A 92 -2.07 -31.11 8.22
N PHE A 93 -0.82 -31.44 7.87
CA PHE A 93 -0.49 -32.26 6.71
C PHE A 93 -0.31 -33.74 7.08
N GLN A 94 -1.35 -34.34 7.69
CA GLN A 94 -1.31 -35.74 8.11
C GLN A 94 -1.06 -36.66 6.91
N GLY A 95 -0.09 -37.57 7.05
CA GLY A 95 0.31 -38.51 5.99
C GLY A 95 1.43 -38.02 5.08
N ALA A 96 1.90 -36.78 5.23
CA ALA A 96 3.12 -36.29 4.57
C ALA A 96 4.37 -36.59 5.44
N THR A 97 5.49 -36.88 4.78
CA THR A 97 6.79 -36.99 5.45
C THR A 97 7.26 -35.61 5.97
N PRO A 98 8.12 -35.54 7.00
CA PRO A 98 8.62 -34.27 7.51
C PRO A 98 9.26 -33.37 6.43
N ASP A 99 9.92 -33.97 5.43
CA ASP A 99 10.52 -33.21 4.34
C ASP A 99 9.49 -32.69 3.33
N GLN A 100 8.39 -33.40 3.12
CA GLN A 100 7.24 -32.90 2.33
C GLN A 100 6.55 -31.72 3.05
N VAL A 101 6.39 -31.78 4.37
CA VAL A 101 5.80 -30.65 5.13
C VAL A 101 6.67 -29.41 5.05
N LYS A 102 8.00 -29.55 5.15
CA LYS A 102 8.93 -28.43 4.94
C LYS A 102 8.75 -27.82 3.56
N LEU A 103 8.64 -28.65 2.51
CA LEU A 103 8.42 -28.17 1.16
C LEU A 103 7.11 -27.39 1.04
N TYR A 104 6.00 -27.93 1.55
CA TYR A 104 4.69 -27.27 1.50
C TYR A 104 4.70 -25.93 2.25
N ILE A 105 5.23 -25.89 3.46
CA ILE A 105 5.31 -24.67 4.25
C ILE A 105 6.27 -23.65 3.62
N GLY A 106 7.40 -24.10 3.05
CA GLY A 106 8.30 -23.24 2.28
C GLY A 106 7.59 -22.57 1.10
N LEU A 107 6.79 -23.33 0.33
CA LEU A 107 5.97 -22.79 -0.75
C LEU A 107 4.93 -21.79 -0.23
N TRP A 108 4.23 -22.12 0.86
CA TRP A 108 3.25 -21.23 1.47
C TRP A 108 3.87 -19.93 2.02
N ARG A 109 5.04 -19.99 2.65
CA ARG A 109 5.80 -18.81 3.11
C ARG A 109 6.18 -17.90 1.94
N ALA A 110 6.71 -18.48 0.86
CA ALA A 110 7.09 -17.74 -0.34
C ALA A 110 5.87 -17.12 -1.04
N PHE A 111 4.77 -17.88 -1.15
CA PHE A 111 3.53 -17.39 -1.72
C PHE A 111 2.92 -16.26 -0.87
N ALA A 112 2.86 -16.45 0.45
CA ALA A 112 2.37 -15.45 1.38
C ALA A 112 3.21 -14.17 1.31
N PHE A 113 4.54 -14.29 1.17
CA PHE A 113 5.42 -13.15 0.93
C PHE A 113 5.09 -12.39 -0.34
N ILE A 114 4.95 -13.07 -1.48
CA ILE A 114 4.56 -12.43 -2.74
C ILE A 114 3.19 -11.77 -2.60
N MET A 115 2.25 -12.41 -1.90
CA MET A 115 0.91 -11.85 -1.67
C MET A 115 0.96 -10.59 -0.83
N GLY A 116 1.65 -10.61 0.32
CA GLY A 116 1.79 -9.44 1.20
C GLY A 116 2.53 -8.31 0.50
N ALA A 117 3.62 -8.63 -0.20
CA ALA A 117 4.35 -7.72 -1.06
C ALA A 117 3.45 -7.07 -2.13
N GLY A 118 2.70 -7.89 -2.87
CA GLY A 118 1.79 -7.45 -3.92
C GLY A 118 0.66 -6.57 -3.39
N PHE A 119 0.13 -6.87 -2.20
CA PHE A 119 -0.91 -6.08 -1.56
C PHE A 119 -0.37 -4.74 -1.05
N SER A 120 0.78 -4.71 -0.38
CA SER A 120 1.44 -3.46 0.02
C SER A 120 1.73 -2.56 -1.20
N LEU A 121 2.25 -3.13 -2.29
CA LEU A 121 2.44 -2.40 -3.54
C LEU A 121 1.11 -1.89 -4.11
N THR A 122 0.05 -2.68 -4.07
CA THR A 122 -1.27 -2.28 -4.58
C THR A 122 -1.83 -1.12 -3.76
N VAL A 123 -1.73 -1.18 -2.44
CA VAL A 123 -2.12 -0.11 -1.51
C VAL A 123 -1.35 1.17 -1.82
N GLY A 124 -0.02 1.10 -1.90
CA GLY A 124 0.82 2.27 -2.20
C GLY A 124 0.51 2.89 -3.57
N GLN A 125 0.37 2.07 -4.61
CA GLN A 125 0.12 2.53 -5.98
C GLN A 125 -1.29 3.13 -6.17
N ILE A 126 -2.31 2.44 -5.67
CA ILE A 126 -3.70 2.93 -5.78
C ILE A 126 -3.91 4.12 -4.85
N GLY A 127 -3.40 4.05 -3.61
CA GLY A 127 -3.49 5.13 -2.64
C GLY A 127 -2.87 6.43 -3.17
N MET A 128 -1.65 6.37 -3.71
CA MET A 128 -1.00 7.52 -4.35
C MET A 128 -1.83 8.08 -5.51
N ARG A 129 -2.27 7.21 -6.43
CA ARG A 129 -3.06 7.67 -7.60
C ARG A 129 -4.37 8.32 -7.16
N MET A 130 -4.98 7.83 -6.08
CA MET A 130 -6.17 8.46 -5.53
C MET A 130 -5.88 9.78 -4.81
N ALA A 131 -4.73 9.91 -4.14
CA ALA A 131 -4.28 11.19 -3.58
C ALA A 131 -4.06 12.24 -4.68
N VAL A 132 -3.39 11.84 -5.77
CA VAL A 132 -3.20 12.69 -6.96
C VAL A 132 -4.53 13.02 -7.64
N GLU A 133 -5.47 12.09 -7.76
CA GLU A 133 -6.79 12.44 -8.30
C GLU A 133 -7.60 13.32 -7.31
N GLY A 134 -7.37 13.19 -6.01
CA GLY A 134 -8.03 13.95 -4.96
C GLY A 134 -7.55 15.39 -4.87
N ASN A 135 -6.24 15.66 -4.95
CA ASN A 135 -5.67 16.97 -4.69
C ASN A 135 -6.26 18.09 -5.56
N VAL A 136 -6.42 17.86 -6.86
CA VAL A 136 -6.97 18.84 -7.81
C VAL A 136 -8.45 19.11 -7.55
N ARG A 137 -9.19 18.10 -7.07
CA ARG A 137 -10.61 18.20 -6.73
C ARG A 137 -10.82 18.94 -5.41
N VAL A 138 -9.95 18.69 -4.44
CA VAL A 138 -9.92 19.45 -3.18
C VAL A 138 -9.62 20.92 -3.47
N ALA A 139 -8.61 21.22 -4.29
CA ALA A 139 -8.29 22.59 -4.68
C ALA A 139 -9.46 23.25 -5.45
N ALA A 140 -10.15 22.51 -6.32
CA ALA A 140 -11.27 23.03 -7.09
C ALA A 140 -12.45 23.42 -6.18
N GLU A 141 -12.78 22.56 -5.21
CA GLU A 141 -13.88 22.76 -4.27
C GLU A 141 -13.55 23.76 -3.16
N ALA A 142 -12.26 23.95 -2.83
CA ALA A 142 -11.83 24.96 -1.87
C ALA A 142 -12.20 26.40 -2.30
N ARG A 143 -12.44 26.63 -3.59
CA ARG A 143 -12.96 27.90 -4.12
C ARG A 143 -14.43 28.15 -3.78
N ASN A 144 -15.17 27.10 -3.45
CA ASN A 144 -16.60 27.15 -3.14
C ASN A 144 -16.86 26.97 -1.64
N SER A 145 -16.25 25.95 -1.02
CA SER A 145 -16.53 25.56 0.35
C SER A 145 -15.38 24.81 1.01
N PHE A 146 -14.99 25.26 2.20
CA PHE A 146 -14.08 24.52 3.07
C PHE A 146 -14.62 23.13 3.44
N SER A 147 -15.91 23.03 3.80
CA SER A 147 -16.53 21.76 4.19
C SER A 147 -16.57 20.77 3.02
N GLY A 148 -16.83 21.27 1.81
CA GLY A 148 -16.77 20.47 0.59
C GLY A 148 -15.36 19.92 0.32
N ALA A 149 -14.36 20.80 0.37
CA ALA A 149 -12.96 20.44 0.16
C ALA A 149 -12.48 19.40 1.20
N LEU A 150 -12.79 19.62 2.48
CA LEU A 150 -12.46 18.70 3.56
C LEU A 150 -13.13 17.33 3.38
N ARG A 151 -14.40 17.31 2.95
CA ARG A 151 -15.12 16.06 2.66
C ARG A 151 -14.45 15.27 1.55
N ILE A 152 -14.01 15.94 0.46
CA ILE A 152 -13.30 15.27 -0.64
C ILE A 152 -11.95 14.73 -0.15
N ALA A 153 -11.17 15.54 0.58
CA ALA A 153 -9.88 15.14 1.14
C ALA A 153 -10.00 13.92 2.06
N TYR A 154 -10.95 13.96 3.00
CA TYR A 154 -11.19 12.86 3.95
C TYR A 154 -11.59 11.56 3.25
N ARG A 155 -12.47 11.66 2.24
CA ARG A 155 -12.87 10.50 1.43
C ARG A 155 -11.72 9.94 0.60
N ALA A 156 -10.86 10.81 0.05
CA ALA A 156 -9.68 10.37 -0.69
C ALA A 156 -8.74 9.55 0.19
N GLY A 157 -8.46 10.03 1.41
CA GLY A 157 -7.66 9.30 2.40
C GLY A 157 -8.33 8.00 2.88
N THR A 158 -9.66 8.00 3.03
CA THR A 158 -10.42 6.82 3.46
C THR A 158 -10.27 5.65 2.48
N ILE A 159 -10.13 5.91 1.17
CA ILE A 159 -9.91 4.85 0.18
C ILE A 159 -8.64 4.07 0.48
N THR A 160 -7.54 4.76 0.79
CA THR A 160 -6.27 4.13 1.16
C THR A 160 -6.43 3.27 2.41
N GLY A 161 -7.05 3.81 3.48
CA GLY A 161 -7.28 3.02 4.70
C GLY A 161 -8.13 1.77 4.46
N MET A 162 -9.21 1.89 3.68
CA MET A 162 -10.07 0.75 3.33
C MET A 162 -9.35 -0.30 2.46
N LEU A 163 -8.40 0.13 1.62
CA LEU A 163 -7.54 -0.79 0.87
C LEU A 163 -6.53 -1.49 1.77
N THR A 164 -5.90 -0.76 2.69
CA THR A 164 -4.95 -1.31 3.67
C THR A 164 -5.61 -2.39 4.54
N ASP A 165 -6.66 -2.03 5.26
CA ASP A 165 -7.38 -2.95 6.15
C ASP A 165 -8.04 -4.08 5.35
N GLY A 166 -8.67 -3.73 4.22
CA GLY A 166 -9.38 -4.68 3.37
C GLY A 166 -8.46 -5.74 2.78
N LEU A 167 -7.32 -5.36 2.18
CA LEU A 167 -6.36 -6.32 1.62
C LEU A 167 -5.62 -7.11 2.70
N GLY A 168 -5.33 -6.48 3.85
CA GLY A 168 -4.66 -7.13 4.98
C GLY A 168 -5.54 -8.24 5.55
N LEU A 169 -6.80 -7.92 5.86
CA LEU A 169 -7.78 -8.90 6.32
C LEU A 169 -8.08 -9.96 5.26
N PHE A 170 -8.25 -9.57 3.99
CA PHE A 170 -8.51 -10.51 2.90
C PHE A 170 -7.38 -11.52 2.73
N GLY A 171 -6.13 -11.06 2.65
CA GLY A 171 -4.95 -11.93 2.49
C GLY A 171 -4.73 -12.83 3.68
N GLY A 172 -4.74 -12.28 4.89
CA GLY A 172 -4.59 -13.05 6.12
C GLY A 172 -5.68 -14.13 6.26
N THR A 173 -6.93 -13.77 5.97
CA THR A 173 -8.06 -14.70 6.07
C THR A 173 -7.98 -15.81 5.03
N ILE A 174 -7.56 -15.53 3.80
CA ILE A 174 -7.31 -16.57 2.79
C ILE A 174 -6.28 -17.58 3.30
N ILE A 175 -5.17 -17.10 3.87
CA ILE A 175 -4.13 -17.97 4.42
C ILE A 175 -4.71 -18.84 5.56
N PHE A 176 -5.54 -18.26 6.45
CA PHE A 176 -6.23 -19.01 7.50
C PHE A 176 -7.21 -20.06 6.97
N ILE A 177 -7.95 -19.78 5.89
CA ILE A 177 -8.89 -20.74 5.29
C ILE A 177 -8.16 -21.99 4.81
N PHE A 178 -6.98 -21.84 4.20
CA PHE A 178 -6.20 -22.96 3.68
C PHE A 178 -5.40 -23.69 4.76
N LEU A 179 -4.72 -22.96 5.65
CA LEU A 179 -3.76 -23.55 6.60
C LEU A 179 -4.29 -23.74 8.02
N ALA A 180 -5.43 -23.14 8.37
CA ALA A 180 -6.02 -23.24 9.71
C ALA A 180 -5.00 -22.93 10.82
N LYS A 181 -4.73 -23.88 11.72
CA LYS A 181 -3.77 -23.75 12.82
C LYS A 181 -2.32 -23.61 12.35
N ALA A 182 -2.01 -24.06 11.14
CA ALA A 182 -0.69 -23.91 10.50
C ALA A 182 -0.52 -22.54 9.82
N ALA A 183 -1.54 -21.67 9.79
CA ALA A 183 -1.47 -20.37 9.15
C ALA A 183 -0.32 -19.46 9.64
N PRO A 184 0.03 -19.41 10.94
CA PRO A 184 1.14 -18.58 11.42
C PRO A 184 2.46 -18.84 10.69
N ASP A 185 2.74 -20.09 10.30
CA ASP A 185 3.95 -20.42 9.56
C ASP A 185 4.05 -19.70 8.21
N ALA A 186 2.92 -19.49 7.53
CA ALA A 186 2.87 -18.77 6.25
C ALA A 186 2.66 -17.26 6.44
N LEU A 187 1.92 -16.84 7.46
CA LEU A 187 1.65 -15.43 7.77
C LEU A 187 2.92 -14.63 8.08
N LEU A 188 3.96 -15.29 8.59
CA LEU A 188 5.30 -14.69 8.69
C LEU A 188 5.79 -14.14 7.35
N GLY A 189 5.58 -14.90 6.27
CA GLY A 189 5.89 -14.46 4.92
C GLY A 189 5.03 -13.26 4.51
N PHE A 190 3.71 -13.32 4.76
CA PHE A 190 2.78 -12.23 4.46
C PHE A 190 3.16 -10.90 5.11
N GLY A 191 3.37 -10.90 6.44
CA GLY A 191 3.77 -9.70 7.17
C GLY A 191 5.15 -9.19 6.78
N PHE A 192 6.11 -10.10 6.55
CA PHE A 192 7.44 -9.70 6.07
C PHE A 192 7.40 -9.08 4.67
N GLY A 193 6.54 -9.61 3.78
CA GLY A 193 6.34 -9.07 2.44
C GLY A 193 5.78 -7.65 2.47
N GLY A 194 4.77 -7.39 3.31
CA GLY A 194 4.18 -6.06 3.48
C GLY A 194 5.17 -5.04 4.03
N THR A 195 5.73 -5.34 5.20
CA THR A 195 6.63 -4.43 5.94
C THR A 195 7.92 -4.09 5.18
N LEU A 196 8.50 -5.05 4.47
CA LEU A 196 9.74 -4.78 3.76
C LEU A 196 9.54 -3.84 2.57
N LEU A 197 8.45 -4.00 1.83
CA LEU A 197 8.14 -3.10 0.72
C LEU A 197 7.73 -1.73 1.20
N ALA A 198 7.01 -1.66 2.31
CA ALA A 198 6.76 -0.42 3.00
C ALA A 198 8.05 0.34 3.33
N LEU A 199 9.07 -0.35 3.84
CA LEU A 199 10.36 0.26 4.15
C LEU A 199 10.97 0.94 2.91
N PHE A 200 11.05 0.26 1.77
CA PHE A 200 11.60 0.86 0.54
C PHE A 200 10.73 1.99 0.00
N MET A 201 9.41 1.87 0.11
CA MET A 201 8.49 2.91 -0.33
C MET A 201 8.61 4.17 0.52
N ARG A 202 8.63 4.01 1.83
CA ARG A 202 8.76 5.09 2.81
C ARG A 202 10.13 5.76 2.78
N VAL A 203 11.22 4.99 2.74
CA VAL A 203 12.58 5.55 2.69
C VAL A 203 12.83 6.23 1.35
N GLY A 204 12.54 5.56 0.24
CA GLY A 204 12.75 6.14 -1.08
C GLY A 204 11.90 7.40 -1.29
N GLY A 205 10.59 7.29 -1.00
CA GLY A 205 9.67 8.42 -1.13
C GLY A 205 10.02 9.56 -0.19
N GLY A 206 10.39 9.25 1.06
CA GLY A 206 10.84 10.20 2.07
C GLY A 206 12.09 10.99 1.67
N ILE A 207 13.08 10.32 1.08
CA ILE A 207 14.27 10.99 0.52
C ILE A 207 13.87 11.93 -0.61
N TYR A 208 12.99 11.48 -1.51
CA TYR A 208 12.54 12.28 -2.65
C TYR A 208 11.80 13.55 -2.20
N THR A 209 10.77 13.42 -1.35
CA THR A 209 10.00 14.57 -0.84
C THR A 209 10.90 15.53 -0.06
N LYS A 210 11.67 15.06 0.92
CA LYS A 210 12.43 15.97 1.78
C LYS A 210 13.61 16.63 1.09
N ALA A 211 14.19 16.02 0.06
CA ALA A 211 15.17 16.70 -0.76
C ALA A 211 14.56 17.85 -1.59
N ALA A 212 13.33 17.67 -2.07
CA ALA A 212 12.62 18.68 -2.86
C ALA A 212 12.07 19.81 -1.98
N ASP A 213 11.35 19.47 -0.91
CA ASP A 213 10.77 20.35 0.11
C ASP A 213 11.84 21.32 0.67
N VAL A 214 12.92 20.78 1.25
CA VAL A 214 14.01 21.60 1.82
C VAL A 214 14.68 22.49 0.77
N GLY A 215 14.86 22.00 -0.46
CA GLY A 215 15.45 22.77 -1.55
C GLY A 215 14.54 23.90 -2.03
N ALA A 216 13.23 23.62 -2.16
CA ALA A 216 12.23 24.58 -2.59
C ALA A 216 12.09 25.69 -1.55
N ASP A 217 11.98 25.34 -0.27
CA ASP A 217 11.73 26.27 0.80
C ASP A 217 12.94 27.17 1.12
N LEU A 218 14.15 26.60 1.17
CA LEU A 218 15.34 27.41 1.48
C LEU A 218 15.61 28.44 0.38
N VAL A 219 15.67 28.01 -0.87
CA VAL A 219 15.97 28.94 -1.97
C VAL A 219 14.79 29.88 -2.23
N GLY A 220 13.57 29.35 -2.24
CA GLY A 220 12.37 30.13 -2.50
C GLY A 220 12.11 31.17 -1.42
N LYS A 221 11.85 30.73 -0.18
CA LYS A 221 11.38 31.61 0.91
C LYS A 221 12.51 32.39 1.55
N VAL A 222 13.66 31.76 1.79
CA VAL A 222 14.76 32.39 2.57
C VAL A 222 15.68 33.23 1.70
N GLU A 223 16.10 32.73 0.54
CA GLU A 223 17.08 33.44 -0.31
C GLU A 223 16.42 34.41 -1.29
N GLN A 224 15.33 34.00 -1.94
CA GLN A 224 14.68 34.76 -3.01
C GLN A 224 13.40 35.49 -2.57
N ASN A 225 12.96 35.28 -1.32
CA ASN A 225 11.76 35.90 -0.74
C ASN A 225 10.50 35.70 -1.60
N LEU A 226 10.37 34.49 -2.17
CA LEU A 226 9.18 34.01 -2.86
C LEU A 226 8.17 33.44 -1.86
N GLU A 227 6.91 33.37 -2.26
CA GLU A 227 5.89 32.61 -1.51
C GLU A 227 6.19 31.10 -1.58
N GLU A 228 5.69 30.34 -0.61
CA GLU A 228 5.71 28.88 -0.66
C GLU A 228 4.88 28.39 -1.86
N ASP A 229 5.32 27.31 -2.51
CA ASP A 229 4.75 26.79 -3.75
C ASP A 229 4.70 27.78 -4.94
N ASP A 230 5.54 28.83 -4.94
CA ASP A 230 5.57 29.79 -6.03
C ASP A 230 5.94 29.13 -7.37
N PRO A 231 5.15 29.31 -8.44
CA PRO A 231 5.35 28.64 -9.72
C PRO A 231 6.67 29.02 -10.43
N ARG A 232 7.38 30.06 -9.98
CA ARG A 232 8.70 30.45 -10.48
C ARG A 232 9.81 29.57 -9.90
N ASN A 233 9.56 28.88 -8.79
CA ASN A 233 10.52 28.00 -8.16
C ASN A 233 10.51 26.61 -8.85
N ALA A 234 11.65 26.25 -9.44
CA ALA A 234 11.78 25.02 -10.22
C ALA A 234 11.63 23.73 -9.39
N ALA A 235 11.77 23.80 -8.06
CA ALA A 235 11.67 22.64 -7.19
C ALA A 235 10.22 22.28 -6.81
N VAL A 236 9.26 23.18 -6.98
CA VAL A 236 7.87 23.01 -6.49
C VAL A 236 7.17 21.80 -7.09
N ILE A 237 7.38 21.50 -8.38
CA ILE A 237 6.78 20.28 -8.96
C ILE A 237 7.36 19.02 -8.32
N ALA A 238 8.66 18.99 -8.01
CA ALA A 238 9.26 17.84 -7.34
C ALA A 238 8.77 17.72 -5.90
N ASP A 239 8.53 18.83 -5.23
CA ASP A 239 7.98 18.86 -3.87
C ASP A 239 6.55 18.28 -3.83
N LEU A 240 5.66 18.82 -4.66
CA LEU A 240 4.27 18.34 -4.79
C LEU A 240 4.19 16.89 -5.29
N VAL A 241 5.13 16.45 -6.13
CA VAL A 241 5.26 15.01 -6.47
C VAL A 241 5.68 14.22 -5.23
N GLY A 242 6.63 14.74 -4.47
CA GLY A 242 7.14 14.25 -3.19
C GLY A 242 6.03 13.89 -2.21
N ASP A 243 5.09 14.80 -1.97
CA ASP A 243 3.96 14.57 -1.06
C ASP A 243 3.13 13.34 -1.44
N ASN A 244 2.98 13.10 -2.74
CA ASN A 244 2.22 11.95 -3.23
C ASN A 244 3.02 10.65 -3.12
N VAL A 245 4.34 10.69 -3.38
CA VAL A 245 5.17 9.47 -3.41
C VAL A 245 5.73 9.07 -2.05
N GLY A 246 6.02 10.02 -1.17
CA GLY A 246 6.48 9.79 0.20
C GLY A 246 5.30 9.71 1.16
N ASP A 247 4.61 10.83 1.33
CA ASP A 247 3.66 11.02 2.42
C ASP A 247 2.34 10.28 2.18
N CYS A 248 1.95 10.04 0.93
CA CYS A 248 0.81 9.19 0.60
C CYS A 248 1.23 7.74 0.35
N ALA A 249 2.01 7.46 -0.71
CA ALA A 249 2.31 6.08 -1.11
C ALA A 249 3.12 5.31 -0.04
N GLY A 250 4.15 5.95 0.51
CA GLY A 250 5.02 5.36 1.53
C GLY A 250 4.30 5.14 2.86
N MET A 251 3.49 6.10 3.31
CA MET A 251 2.68 5.94 4.52
C MET A 251 1.61 4.86 4.36
N ALA A 252 0.91 4.84 3.21
CA ALA A 252 -0.12 3.84 2.93
C ALA A 252 0.41 2.41 3.02
N ALA A 253 1.61 2.20 2.46
CA ALA A 253 2.29 0.92 2.51
C ALA A 253 2.80 0.57 3.92
N ASP A 254 3.23 1.56 4.72
CA ASP A 254 3.73 1.38 6.09
C ASP A 254 2.64 1.02 7.10
N ILE A 255 1.41 1.47 6.87
CA ILE A 255 0.28 1.08 7.71
C ILE A 255 -0.17 -0.37 7.40
N PHE A 256 0.12 -0.88 6.20
CA PHE A 256 -0.19 -2.26 5.78
C PHE A 256 0.81 -3.27 6.34
#